data_AF-A0A838S7U1-F1
#
_entry.id   AF-A0A838S7U1-F1
#
_cell.length_a   1.000
_cell.length_b   1.000
_cell.length_c   1.000
_cell.angle_alpha   90.00
_cell.angle_beta   90.00
_cell.angle_gamma   90.00
#
_symmetry.space_group_name_H-M   'P 1'
#
loop_
_entity.id
_entity.type
_entity.pdbx_description
1 polymer ?
#
loop_
_entity_poly.entity_id
_entity_poly.type
_entity_poly.pdbx_seq_one_letter_code
_entity_poly.pdbx_strand_id
1 'polypeptide(L)'
;VVHRSRGSKDPAAGTLRSEVAIVCGLARTLLGPQHPVRWEALAGDYDLVREHIAAVVPGCTDYNARVREPDGFVLPHAPRDMRTFTTASKRAVLSVNVAKPLVCPPGRLLLQTMRSHDQYNTTIYGLDDRYRGISGGRRVVLVNPADLDELGIADGARVDLVSEWPDDPGGVVERRAGDFRVVAYPTARGCAASYFPETNALVPLGLVAEGSNTPVSKSLVVRLDPPESDQH
;
A
#
# COMPACT_ATOMS: atom_id res chain seq x y z
N VAL A 1 2.50 -14.55 12.74
CA VAL A 1 3.47 -15.01 13.75
C VAL A 1 4.38 -13.85 14.09
N VAL A 2 4.47 -13.48 15.35
CA VAL A 2 5.39 -12.47 15.86
C VAL A 2 6.75 -13.13 16.03
N HIS A 3 7.76 -12.61 15.36
CA HIS A 3 9.12 -13.14 15.40
C HIS A 3 10.09 -11.98 15.51
N ARG A 4 11.30 -12.26 16.00
CA ARG A 4 12.35 -11.25 16.08
C ARG A 4 12.80 -10.86 14.68
N SER A 5 12.79 -9.56 14.40
CA SER A 5 13.51 -8.98 13.26
C SER A 5 14.80 -8.33 13.75
N ARG A 6 15.91 -8.58 13.04
CA ARG A 6 17.21 -7.95 13.28
C ARG A 6 17.83 -7.57 11.94
N GLY A 7 18.21 -6.30 11.79
CA GLY A 7 18.97 -5.85 10.63
C GLY A 7 20.33 -6.55 10.56
N SER A 8 20.76 -6.89 9.35
CA SER A 8 22.04 -7.56 9.07
C SER A 8 23.14 -6.62 8.60
N LYS A 9 22.82 -5.33 8.39
CA LYS A 9 23.76 -4.31 7.91
C LYS A 9 24.23 -3.42 9.05
N ASP A 10 25.48 -3.02 8.98
CA ASP A 10 26.02 -1.99 9.86
C ASP A 10 25.37 -0.64 9.57
N PRO A 11 25.25 0.24 10.59
CA PRO A 11 24.79 1.61 10.37
C PRO A 11 25.71 2.33 9.37
N ALA A 12 25.11 3.07 8.42
CA ALA A 12 25.88 3.84 7.44
C ALA A 12 26.75 4.94 8.07
N ALA A 13 26.41 5.39 9.29
CA ALA A 13 27.23 6.30 10.09
C ALA A 13 26.97 6.06 11.59
N GLY A 14 27.99 6.28 12.42
CA GLY A 14 27.88 6.15 13.89
C GLY A 14 26.97 7.19 14.56
N THR A 15 26.56 8.23 13.83
CA THR A 15 25.62 9.25 14.29
C THR A 15 24.16 8.88 14.05
N LEU A 16 23.88 7.80 13.32
CA LEU A 16 22.52 7.33 13.07
C LEU A 16 21.90 6.82 14.37
N ARG A 17 20.65 7.22 14.58
CA ARG A 17 19.83 6.80 15.72
C ARG A 17 18.73 5.87 15.25
N SER A 18 18.33 4.92 16.08
CA SER A 18 17.14 4.12 15.80
C SER A 18 15.87 4.96 15.89
N GLU A 19 14.80 4.53 15.22
CA GLU A 19 13.49 5.20 15.30
C GLU A 19 13.00 5.34 16.76
N VAL A 20 13.20 4.29 17.57
CA VAL A 20 12.86 4.31 19.01
C VAL A 20 13.63 5.40 19.74
N ALA A 21 14.93 5.55 19.47
CA ALA A 21 15.75 6.59 20.10
C ALA A 21 15.34 8.01 19.64
N ILE A 22 14.94 8.17 18.38
CA ILE A 22 14.43 9.44 17.85
C ILE A 22 13.11 9.81 18.55
N VAL A 23 12.13 8.90 18.57
CA VAL A 23 10.82 9.12 19.21
C VAL A 23 10.97 9.42 20.69
N CYS A 24 11.76 8.63 21.42
CA CYS A 24 12.01 8.85 22.84
C CYS A 24 12.76 10.17 23.12
N GLY A 25 13.70 10.56 22.26
CA GLY A 25 14.41 11.83 22.35
C GLY A 25 13.49 13.04 22.14
N LEU A 26 12.59 12.97 21.15
CA LEU A 26 11.57 13.98 20.91
C LEU A 26 10.61 14.07 22.11
N ALA A 27 10.13 12.93 22.61
CA ALA A 27 9.23 12.89 23.77
C ALA A 27 9.88 13.49 25.02
N ARG A 28 11.14 13.16 25.31
CA ARG A 28 11.90 13.77 26.41
C ARG A 28 12.06 15.28 26.24
N THR A 29 12.34 15.74 25.03
CA THR A 29 12.53 17.17 24.74
C THR A 29 11.23 17.95 24.94
N LEU A 30 10.11 17.40 24.46
CA LEU A 30 8.80 18.05 24.51
C LEU A 30 8.15 17.98 25.89
N LEU A 31 8.23 16.82 26.56
CA LEU A 31 7.51 16.55 27.81
C LEU A 31 8.38 16.76 29.06
N GLY A 32 9.67 16.96 28.87
CA GLY A 32 10.65 17.10 29.94
C GLY A 32 11.11 15.77 30.54
N PRO A 33 12.23 15.78 31.28
CA PRO A 33 12.82 14.58 31.87
C PRO A 33 11.99 14.00 33.04
N GLN A 34 11.11 14.79 33.65
CA GLN A 34 10.29 14.39 34.80
C GLN A 34 8.93 13.78 34.40
N HIS A 35 8.73 13.51 33.12
CA HIS A 35 7.52 12.86 32.65
C HIS A 35 7.39 11.44 33.26
N PRO A 36 6.20 10.97 33.65
CA PRO A 36 6.02 9.65 34.28
C PRO A 36 6.49 8.47 33.42
N VAL A 37 6.42 8.62 32.09
CA VAL A 37 6.98 7.64 31.15
C VAL A 37 8.50 7.84 31.07
N ARG A 38 9.25 6.79 31.40
CA ARG A 38 10.72 6.77 31.39
C ARG A 38 11.30 6.64 29.98
N TRP A 39 11.11 7.67 29.15
CA TRP A 39 11.49 7.68 27.72
C TRP A 39 12.96 7.31 27.47
N GLU A 40 13.88 7.78 28.32
CA GLU A 40 15.31 7.48 28.18
C GLU A 40 15.62 5.99 28.37
N ALA A 41 14.92 5.31 29.28
CA ALA A 41 15.07 3.87 29.48
C ALA A 41 14.52 3.09 28.26
N LEU A 42 13.36 3.49 27.74
CA LEU A 42 12.75 2.87 26.56
C LEU A 42 13.62 3.01 25.30
N ALA A 43 14.39 4.09 25.19
CA ALA A 43 15.33 4.30 24.10
C ALA A 43 16.50 3.29 24.11
N GLY A 44 16.98 2.95 25.31
CA GLY A 44 18.13 2.08 25.53
C GLY A 44 17.81 0.59 25.61
N ASP A 45 16.57 0.24 25.97
CA ASP A 45 16.15 -1.15 26.16
C ASP A 45 14.77 -1.44 25.55
N TYR A 46 14.76 -2.23 24.47
CA TYR A 46 13.54 -2.61 23.76
C TYR A 46 12.76 -3.70 24.48
N ASP A 47 13.35 -4.37 25.46
CA ASP A 47 12.63 -5.33 26.30
C ASP A 47 11.58 -4.61 27.15
N LEU A 48 11.89 -3.42 27.66
CA LEU A 48 10.95 -2.59 28.42
C LEU A 48 9.73 -2.19 27.58
N VAL A 49 9.93 -1.86 26.29
CA VAL A 49 8.83 -1.58 25.36
C VAL A 49 7.92 -2.79 25.23
N ARG A 50 8.50 -3.99 25.09
CA ARG A 50 7.73 -5.24 24.99
C ARG A 50 7.05 -5.63 26.31
N GLU A 51 7.63 -5.30 27.46
CA GLU A 51 6.98 -5.46 28.77
C GLU A 51 5.74 -4.57 28.89
N HIS A 52 5.83 -3.31 28.47
CA HIS A 52 4.66 -2.42 28.42
C HIS A 52 3.57 -2.96 27.49
N ILE A 53 3.95 -3.49 26.31
CA ILE A 53 3.01 -4.15 25.40
C ILE A 53 2.38 -5.38 26.06
N ALA A 54 3.17 -6.23 26.71
CA ALA A 54 2.70 -7.44 27.37
C ALA A 54 1.72 -7.15 28.52
N ALA A 55 1.91 -6.03 29.22
CA ALA A 55 1.07 -5.61 30.33
C ALA A 55 -0.34 -5.16 29.90
N VAL A 56 -0.51 -4.70 28.65
CA VAL A 56 -1.78 -4.07 28.21
C VAL A 56 -2.44 -4.75 27.01
N VAL A 57 -1.68 -5.43 26.15
CA VAL A 57 -2.21 -6.04 24.92
C VAL A 57 -2.50 -7.53 25.16
N PRO A 58 -3.76 -7.98 25.10
CA PRO A 58 -4.10 -9.39 25.24
C PRO A 58 -3.37 -10.27 24.21
N GLY A 59 -2.83 -11.40 24.65
CA GLY A 59 -2.05 -12.31 23.80
C GLY A 59 -0.56 -12.01 23.71
N CYS A 60 -0.11 -10.89 24.27
CA CYS A 60 1.29 -10.50 24.34
C CYS A 60 1.98 -10.88 25.67
N THR A 61 1.35 -11.68 26.54
CA THR A 61 1.98 -12.19 27.77
C THR A 61 3.31 -12.88 27.46
N ASP A 62 4.31 -12.67 28.32
CA ASP A 62 5.68 -13.17 28.18
C ASP A 62 6.34 -12.85 26.83
N TYR A 63 6.03 -11.69 26.25
CA TYR A 63 6.51 -11.27 24.92
C TYR A 63 8.01 -11.51 24.75
N ASN A 64 8.83 -11.01 25.68
CA ASN A 64 10.30 -11.06 25.58
C ASN A 64 10.83 -12.50 25.50
N ALA A 65 10.27 -13.43 26.28
CA ALA A 65 10.65 -14.83 26.19
C ALA A 65 10.17 -15.42 24.85
N ARG A 66 8.89 -15.27 24.56
CA ARG A 66 8.23 -15.91 23.41
C ARG A 66 8.74 -15.43 22.06
N VAL A 67 9.13 -14.17 21.90
CA VAL A 67 9.66 -13.65 20.62
C VAL A 67 11.06 -14.20 20.29
N ARG A 68 11.75 -14.79 21.28
CA ARG A 68 13.09 -15.36 21.12
C ARG A 68 13.08 -16.85 20.82
N GLU A 69 11.92 -17.49 20.94
CA GLU A 69 11.75 -18.86 20.44
C GLU A 69 12.02 -18.90 18.93
N PRO A 70 12.49 -20.04 18.38
CA PRO A 70 12.83 -20.16 16.96
C PRO A 70 11.70 -19.71 16.01
N ASP A 71 10.47 -20.05 16.36
CA ASP A 71 9.27 -19.69 15.59
C ASP A 71 8.58 -18.43 16.12
N GLY A 72 9.12 -17.81 17.18
CA GLY A 72 8.46 -16.74 17.91
C GLY A 72 7.12 -17.19 18.51
N PHE A 73 6.06 -16.39 18.34
CA PHE A 73 4.73 -16.77 18.82
C PHE A 73 3.58 -16.29 17.95
N VAL A 74 2.46 -17.00 18.03
CA VAL A 74 1.22 -16.63 17.33
C VAL A 74 0.37 -15.75 18.25
N LEU A 75 -0.13 -14.62 17.73
CA LEU A 75 -1.15 -13.85 18.42
C LEU A 75 -2.46 -14.65 18.44
N PRO A 76 -3.17 -14.70 19.57
CA PRO A 76 -4.38 -15.50 19.69
C PRO A 76 -5.43 -15.01 18.69
N HIS A 77 -6.07 -15.95 18.00
CA HIS A 77 -7.16 -15.70 17.08
C HIS A 77 -8.41 -16.41 17.60
N ALA A 78 -9.10 -15.76 18.55
CA ALA A 78 -10.20 -16.33 19.33
C ALA A 78 -11.28 -17.09 18.50
N PRO A 79 -11.72 -16.59 17.32
CA PRO A 79 -12.64 -17.36 16.47
C PRO A 79 -12.07 -18.67 15.92
N ARG A 80 -10.76 -18.73 15.66
CA ARG A 80 -10.06 -19.90 15.11
C ARG A 80 -9.72 -20.88 16.23
N ASP A 81 -9.14 -20.37 17.31
CA ASP A 81 -8.53 -21.18 18.36
C ASP A 81 -9.57 -21.72 19.36
N MET A 82 -10.63 -20.95 19.62
CA MET A 82 -11.60 -21.24 20.68
C MET A 82 -13.06 -21.11 20.24
N ARG A 83 -13.31 -20.75 18.97
CA ARG A 83 -14.66 -20.47 18.43
C ARG A 83 -15.42 -19.41 19.24
N THR A 84 -14.69 -18.46 19.82
CA THR A 84 -15.26 -17.36 20.60
C THR A 84 -15.30 -16.06 19.78
N PHE A 85 -16.39 -15.32 19.91
CA PHE A 85 -16.62 -14.06 19.19
C PHE A 85 -16.83 -12.92 20.19
N THR A 86 -16.20 -11.79 19.92
CA THR A 86 -16.32 -10.57 20.74
C THR A 86 -17.55 -9.73 20.39
N THR A 87 -18.41 -10.22 19.50
CA THR A 87 -19.69 -9.59 19.13
C THR A 87 -20.67 -9.60 20.30
N ALA A 88 -21.70 -8.74 20.25
CA ALA A 88 -22.74 -8.67 21.28
C ALA A 88 -23.46 -10.02 21.49
N SER A 89 -23.70 -10.76 20.40
CA SER A 89 -24.35 -12.07 20.42
C SER A 89 -23.43 -13.24 20.76
N LYS A 90 -22.11 -13.00 20.91
CA LYS A 90 -21.07 -14.03 21.07
C LYS A 90 -21.02 -15.06 19.93
N ARG A 91 -21.57 -14.72 18.76
CA ARG A 91 -21.57 -15.53 17.54
C ARG A 91 -21.03 -14.73 16.35
N ALA A 92 -20.68 -15.43 15.28
CA ALA A 92 -20.42 -14.78 14.00
C ALA A 92 -21.66 -13.97 13.56
N VAL A 93 -21.43 -12.75 13.08
CA VAL A 93 -22.47 -11.90 12.50
C VAL A 93 -22.36 -12.00 11.00
N LEU A 94 -23.40 -12.51 10.35
CA LEU A 94 -23.47 -12.62 8.90
C LEU A 94 -24.09 -11.34 8.34
N SER A 95 -23.47 -10.78 7.31
CA SER A 95 -23.98 -9.62 6.56
C SER A 95 -24.22 -10.01 5.11
N VAL A 96 -25.30 -9.49 4.52
CA VAL A 96 -25.53 -9.57 3.07
C VAL A 96 -25.09 -8.26 2.45
N ASN A 97 -24.11 -8.33 1.56
CA ASN A 97 -23.60 -7.16 0.84
C ASN A 97 -24.08 -7.22 -0.61
N VAL A 98 -24.57 -6.10 -1.13
CA VAL A 98 -24.93 -5.95 -2.55
C VAL A 98 -23.72 -5.41 -3.28
N ALA A 99 -23.20 -6.17 -4.24
CA ALA A 99 -22.10 -5.72 -5.08
C ALA A 99 -22.57 -4.56 -5.99
N LYS A 100 -21.82 -3.47 -5.98
CA LYS A 100 -22.01 -2.33 -6.90
C LYS A 100 -20.82 -2.32 -7.87
N PRO A 101 -20.92 -2.98 -9.03
CA PRO A 101 -19.82 -2.98 -10.00
C PRO A 101 -19.60 -1.58 -10.54
N LEU A 102 -18.34 -1.19 -10.70
CA LEU A 102 -17.98 0.02 -11.45
C LEU A 102 -18.26 -0.24 -12.93
N VAL A 103 -19.04 0.65 -13.54
CA VAL A 103 -19.27 0.64 -14.98
C VAL A 103 -18.17 1.47 -15.63
N CYS A 104 -17.36 0.85 -16.48
CA CYS A 104 -16.35 1.56 -17.25
C CYS A 104 -17.04 2.33 -18.39
N PRO A 105 -16.92 3.66 -18.48
CA PRO A 105 -17.46 4.42 -19.59
C PRO A 105 -16.79 4.04 -20.93
N PRO A 106 -17.48 4.23 -22.08
CA PRO A 106 -16.86 4.07 -23.39
C PRO A 106 -15.60 4.93 -23.55
N GLY A 107 -14.55 4.39 -24.16
CA GLY A 107 -13.27 5.09 -24.34
C GLY A 107 -12.49 5.30 -23.03
N ARG A 108 -12.82 4.56 -21.98
CA ARG A 108 -12.09 4.51 -20.70
C ARG A 108 -11.68 3.09 -20.35
N LEU A 109 -10.76 2.97 -19.41
CA LEU A 109 -10.29 1.73 -18.84
C LEU A 109 -10.36 1.79 -17.31
N LEU A 110 -10.63 0.66 -16.67
CA LEU A 110 -10.47 0.50 -15.22
C LEU A 110 -9.02 0.13 -14.92
N LEU A 111 -8.27 1.10 -14.40
CA LEU A 111 -6.88 0.92 -13.99
C LEU A 111 -6.80 0.25 -12.61
N GLN A 112 -6.05 -0.84 -12.58
CA GLN A 112 -5.56 -1.46 -11.35
C GLN A 112 -4.05 -1.25 -11.22
N THR A 113 -3.59 -1.03 -10.00
CA THR A 113 -2.16 -0.97 -9.69
C THR A 113 -1.64 -2.32 -9.21
N MET A 114 -0.38 -2.60 -9.44
CA MET A 114 0.28 -3.80 -8.91
C MET A 114 1.76 -3.57 -8.65
N ARG A 115 2.42 -4.57 -8.09
CA ARG A 115 3.87 -4.52 -7.83
C ARG A 115 4.58 -5.39 -8.86
N SER A 116 5.77 -4.97 -9.26
CA SER A 116 6.67 -5.82 -10.04
C SER A 116 7.28 -6.91 -9.16
N HIS A 117 7.92 -7.90 -9.79
CA HIS A 117 8.67 -8.95 -9.11
C HIS A 117 9.75 -8.38 -8.17
N ASP A 118 10.57 -7.45 -8.67
CA ASP A 118 11.70 -6.86 -7.93
C ASP A 118 11.29 -5.61 -7.14
N GLN A 119 10.23 -5.75 -6.35
CA GLN A 119 9.69 -4.65 -5.55
C GLN A 119 9.08 -5.13 -4.24
N TYR A 120 9.31 -4.36 -3.17
CA TYR A 120 8.58 -4.50 -1.92
C TYR A 120 7.99 -3.16 -1.50
N ASN A 121 6.65 -3.07 -1.48
CA ASN A 121 5.92 -1.82 -1.23
C ASN A 121 6.40 -0.69 -2.15
N THR A 122 6.98 0.39 -1.62
CA THR A 122 7.53 1.53 -2.39
C THR A 122 9.01 1.33 -2.74
N THR A 123 9.67 0.33 -2.18
CA THR A 123 11.09 0.06 -2.43
C THR A 123 11.24 -0.73 -3.72
N ILE A 124 11.92 -0.13 -4.69
CA ILE A 124 12.22 -0.70 -6.00
C ILE A 124 13.62 -1.30 -5.95
N TYR A 125 13.74 -2.59 -6.21
CA TYR A 125 15.04 -3.28 -6.27
C TYR A 125 15.54 -3.44 -7.71
N GLY A 126 14.63 -3.44 -8.69
CA GLY A 126 14.92 -3.56 -10.11
C GLY A 126 13.87 -2.87 -10.98
N LEU A 127 14.26 -2.54 -12.21
CA LEU A 127 13.38 -1.91 -13.21
C LEU A 127 12.68 -2.93 -14.12
N ASP A 128 12.99 -4.22 -13.95
CA ASP A 128 12.44 -5.29 -14.76
C ASP A 128 11.30 -6.01 -14.02
N ASP A 129 10.35 -6.55 -14.78
CA ASP A 129 9.36 -7.50 -14.31
C ASP A 129 9.42 -8.76 -15.17
N ARG A 130 10.15 -9.75 -14.67
CA ARG A 130 10.34 -11.05 -15.33
C ARG A 130 9.02 -11.78 -15.60
N TYR A 131 8.02 -11.61 -14.73
CA TYR A 131 6.75 -12.32 -14.89
C TYR A 131 5.89 -11.75 -16.02
N ARG A 132 6.16 -10.50 -16.43
CA ARG A 132 5.37 -9.79 -17.44
C ARG A 132 6.20 -9.38 -18.66
N GLY A 133 7.45 -9.83 -18.74
CA GLY A 133 8.36 -9.51 -19.84
C GLY A 133 8.70 -8.02 -19.96
N ILE A 134 8.58 -7.26 -18.87
CA ILE A 134 8.90 -5.84 -18.88
C ILE A 134 10.37 -5.66 -18.54
N SER A 135 11.09 -4.89 -19.37
CA SER A 135 12.49 -4.54 -19.14
C SER A 135 12.72 -3.04 -19.32
N GLY A 136 13.73 -2.52 -18.63
CA GLY A 136 14.25 -1.17 -18.86
C GLY A 136 13.31 -0.02 -18.49
N GLY A 137 12.28 -0.26 -17.67
CA GLY A 137 11.38 0.80 -17.24
C GLY A 137 10.07 0.31 -16.64
N ARG A 138 9.53 1.11 -15.73
CA ARG A 138 8.32 0.79 -14.94
C ARG A 138 7.11 1.68 -15.26
N ARG A 139 7.29 2.76 -16.03
CA ARG A 139 6.18 3.53 -16.58
C ARG A 139 5.59 2.79 -17.77
N VAL A 140 4.81 1.76 -17.48
CA VAL A 140 4.12 0.95 -18.48
C VAL A 140 2.65 0.82 -18.13
N VAL A 141 1.79 0.81 -19.14
CA VAL A 141 0.38 0.48 -18.99
C VAL A 141 0.06 -0.76 -19.83
N LEU A 142 -0.36 -1.81 -19.15
CA LEU A 142 -0.72 -3.10 -19.73
C LEU A 142 -2.19 -3.06 -20.12
N VAL A 143 -2.50 -3.27 -21.40
CA VAL A 143 -3.85 -3.13 -21.95
C VAL A 143 -4.15 -4.26 -22.91
N ASN A 144 -5.40 -4.72 -22.92
CA ASN A 144 -5.85 -5.75 -23.85
C ASN A 144 -5.68 -5.27 -25.31
N PRO A 145 -5.14 -6.12 -26.22
CA PRO A 145 -4.99 -5.74 -27.63
C PRO A 145 -6.29 -5.25 -28.29
N ALA A 146 -7.44 -5.85 -27.98
CA ALA A 146 -8.72 -5.44 -28.55
C ALA A 146 -9.17 -4.05 -28.06
N ASP A 147 -8.86 -3.70 -26.82
CA ASP A 147 -9.15 -2.35 -26.32
C ASP A 147 -8.19 -1.33 -26.94
N LEU A 148 -6.94 -1.71 -27.19
CA LEU A 148 -5.97 -0.87 -27.92
C LEU A 148 -6.42 -0.60 -29.36
N ASP A 149 -6.92 -1.62 -30.06
CA ASP A 149 -7.49 -1.48 -31.40
C ASP A 149 -8.71 -0.54 -31.39
N GLU A 150 -9.62 -0.69 -30.42
CA GLU A 150 -10.80 0.17 -30.25
C GLU A 150 -10.42 1.62 -29.92
N LEU A 151 -9.33 1.82 -29.16
CA LEU A 151 -8.80 3.15 -28.82
C LEU A 151 -7.92 3.74 -29.93
N GLY A 152 -7.54 2.97 -30.95
CA GLY A 152 -6.62 3.39 -32.00
C GLY A 152 -5.20 3.64 -31.52
N ILE A 153 -4.75 2.94 -30.46
CA ILE A 153 -3.44 3.12 -29.83
C ILE A 153 -2.55 1.93 -30.15
N ALA A 154 -1.40 2.17 -30.77
CA ALA A 154 -0.45 1.12 -31.09
C ALA A 154 0.27 0.58 -29.85
N ASP A 155 0.62 -0.72 -29.87
CA ASP A 155 1.55 -1.28 -28.90
C ASP A 155 2.90 -0.53 -28.94
N GLY A 156 3.48 -0.29 -27.77
CA GLY A 156 4.71 0.50 -27.62
C GLY A 156 4.54 2.02 -27.70
N ALA A 157 3.34 2.54 -28.00
CA ALA A 157 3.07 3.97 -27.99
C ALA A 157 3.33 4.59 -26.59
N ARG A 158 3.66 5.88 -26.57
CA ARG A 158 3.70 6.66 -25.33
C ARG A 158 2.36 7.33 -25.11
N VAL A 159 1.86 7.27 -23.89
CA VAL A 159 0.60 7.89 -23.47
C VAL A 159 0.73 8.50 -22.09
N ASP A 160 -0.13 9.45 -21.81
CA ASP A 160 -0.40 9.87 -20.45
C ASP A 160 -1.64 9.16 -19.92
N LEU A 161 -1.59 8.77 -18.65
CA LEU A 161 -2.75 8.26 -17.94
C LEU A 161 -3.47 9.44 -17.31
N VAL A 162 -4.76 9.59 -17.60
CA VAL A 162 -5.60 10.61 -16.95
C VAL A 162 -6.74 9.94 -16.25
N SER A 163 -6.81 10.10 -14.93
CA SER A 163 -7.95 9.68 -14.13
C SER A 163 -8.98 10.78 -14.03
N GLU A 164 -10.24 10.41 -14.16
CA GLU A 164 -11.38 11.28 -14.05
C GLU A 164 -12.14 10.96 -12.76
N TRP A 165 -12.21 11.93 -11.85
CA TRP A 165 -12.93 11.77 -10.60
C TRP A 165 -14.13 12.72 -10.55
N PRO A 166 -15.37 12.19 -10.58
CA PRO A 166 -16.56 13.01 -10.45
C PRO A 166 -16.79 13.37 -8.97
N ASP A 167 -16.25 14.51 -8.53
CA ASP A 167 -16.59 15.12 -7.23
C ASP A 167 -17.65 16.22 -7.44
N ASP A 168 -18.83 16.03 -6.85
CA ASP A 168 -19.88 17.06 -6.69
C ASP A 168 -19.34 18.19 -5.77
N PRO A 169 -19.56 19.51 -6.02
CA PRO A 169 -20.44 20.18 -6.99
C PRO A 169 -19.71 20.98 -8.11
N GLY A 170 -18.41 20.77 -8.30
CA GLY A 170 -17.57 21.58 -9.20
C GLY A 170 -17.28 20.97 -10.59
N GLY A 171 -17.61 19.69 -10.81
CA GLY A 171 -17.35 18.97 -12.05
C GLY A 171 -16.31 17.86 -11.90
N VAL A 172 -15.80 17.36 -13.03
CA VAL A 172 -14.81 16.27 -13.04
C VAL A 172 -13.42 16.82 -12.75
N VAL A 173 -12.77 16.30 -11.71
CA VAL A 173 -11.36 16.59 -11.43
C VAL A 173 -10.50 15.59 -12.19
N GLU A 174 -9.68 16.10 -13.11
CA GLU A 174 -8.67 15.30 -13.81
C GLU A 174 -7.35 15.26 -13.03
N ARG A 175 -6.69 14.11 -13.02
CA ARG A 175 -5.31 13.95 -12.55
C ARG A 175 -4.52 13.19 -13.59
N ARG A 176 -3.30 13.65 -13.88
CA ARG A 176 -2.45 13.11 -14.95
C ARG A 176 -1.19 12.46 -14.37
N ALA A 177 -0.78 11.35 -14.98
CA ALA A 177 0.52 10.74 -14.80
C ALA A 177 1.11 10.47 -16.18
N GLY A 178 2.21 11.15 -16.52
CA GLY A 178 2.70 11.17 -17.90
C GLY A 178 3.68 10.07 -18.30
N ASP A 179 3.95 9.98 -19.60
CA ASP A 179 4.98 9.14 -20.22
C ASP A 179 4.94 7.65 -19.83
N PHE A 180 3.81 7.00 -20.08
CA PHE A 180 3.66 5.55 -19.96
C PHE A 180 3.80 4.89 -21.33
N ARG A 181 4.65 3.86 -21.41
CA ARG A 181 4.69 2.98 -22.57
C ARG A 181 3.51 2.01 -22.53
N VAL A 182 2.70 2.00 -23.56
CA VAL A 182 1.64 1.02 -23.77
C VAL A 182 2.28 -0.34 -24.05
N VAL A 183 1.74 -1.38 -23.41
CA VAL A 183 2.14 -2.76 -23.64
C VAL A 183 0.88 -3.59 -23.85
N ALA A 184 0.75 -4.14 -25.05
CA ALA A 184 -0.27 -5.12 -25.37
C ALA A 184 -0.11 -6.33 -24.44
N TYR A 185 -1.13 -6.59 -23.61
CA TYR A 185 -1.09 -7.63 -22.58
C TYR A 185 -2.49 -8.24 -22.40
N PRO A 186 -2.62 -9.54 -22.12
CA PRO A 186 -3.93 -10.19 -22.00
C PRO A 186 -4.64 -9.85 -20.66
N THR A 187 -4.83 -8.56 -20.36
CA THR A 187 -5.72 -8.10 -19.29
C THR A 187 -7.18 -8.34 -19.68
N ALA A 188 -8.09 -8.31 -18.70
CA ALA A 188 -9.52 -8.31 -18.99
C ALA A 188 -9.88 -7.07 -19.84
N ARG A 189 -10.80 -7.24 -20.78
CA ARG A 189 -11.29 -6.13 -21.61
C ARG A 189 -11.90 -5.01 -20.75
N GLY A 190 -11.68 -3.76 -21.14
CA GLY A 190 -12.07 -2.57 -20.38
C GLY A 190 -11.20 -2.30 -19.15
N CYS A 191 -10.08 -3.01 -18.97
CA CYS A 191 -9.17 -2.85 -17.84
C CYS A 191 -7.73 -2.58 -18.29
N ALA A 192 -7.05 -1.76 -17.49
CA ALA A 192 -5.62 -1.49 -17.60
C ALA A 192 -4.90 -1.92 -16.33
N ALA A 193 -3.61 -2.25 -16.43
CA ALA A 193 -2.77 -2.48 -15.25
C ALA A 193 -1.45 -1.70 -15.35
N SER A 194 -1.00 -1.13 -14.23
CA SER A 194 0.29 -0.43 -14.15
C SER A 194 0.97 -0.69 -12.81
N TYR A 195 2.26 -0.38 -12.73
CA TYR A 195 3.01 -0.51 -11.49
C TYR A 195 2.73 0.64 -10.51
N PHE A 196 2.69 0.27 -9.23
CA PHE A 196 2.79 1.17 -8.09
C PHE A 196 4.28 1.43 -7.82
N PRO A 197 4.71 2.66 -7.45
CA PRO A 197 3.90 3.85 -7.15
C PRO A 197 3.69 4.78 -8.34
N GLU A 198 4.04 4.40 -9.56
CA GLU A 198 4.09 5.28 -10.74
C GLU A 198 2.75 5.99 -11.03
N THR A 199 1.62 5.39 -10.64
CA THR A 199 0.28 5.94 -10.85
C THR A 199 -0.35 6.57 -9.60
N ASN A 200 0.39 6.77 -8.51
CA ASN A 200 -0.19 7.32 -7.27
C ASN A 200 -0.82 8.71 -7.47
N ALA A 201 -0.27 9.51 -8.40
CA ALA A 201 -0.80 10.83 -8.73
C ALA A 201 -2.26 10.79 -9.23
N LEU A 202 -2.69 9.65 -9.79
CA LEU A 202 -4.04 9.42 -10.31
C LEU A 202 -5.07 9.14 -9.21
N VAL A 203 -4.65 8.76 -8.00
CA VAL A 203 -5.60 8.40 -6.93
C VAL A 203 -6.22 9.69 -6.37
N PRO A 204 -7.55 9.89 -6.45
CA PRO A 204 -8.20 11.04 -5.84
C PRO A 204 -8.13 10.96 -4.31
N LEU A 205 -7.88 12.09 -3.66
CA LEU A 205 -7.75 12.14 -2.19
C LEU A 205 -9.06 11.76 -1.49
N GLY A 206 -10.21 12.11 -2.07
CA GLY A 206 -11.54 11.78 -1.54
C GLY A 206 -12.04 10.38 -1.89
N LEU A 207 -11.36 9.65 -2.80
CA LEU A 207 -11.80 8.34 -3.23
C LEU A 207 -11.29 7.25 -2.26
N VAL A 208 -12.13 6.95 -1.27
CA VAL A 208 -11.81 6.05 -0.17
C VAL A 208 -12.96 5.09 0.12
N ALA A 209 -12.64 3.93 0.69
CA ALA A 209 -13.62 2.98 1.18
C ALA A 209 -14.34 3.53 2.43
N GLU A 210 -15.67 3.46 2.41
CA GLU A 210 -16.52 3.81 3.54
C GLU A 210 -16.10 3.06 4.81
N GLY A 211 -16.04 3.77 5.94
CA GLY A 211 -15.70 3.22 7.26
C GLY A 211 -14.21 2.94 7.54
N SER A 212 -13.36 2.75 6.52
CA SER A 212 -11.91 2.50 6.72
C SER A 212 -11.00 3.61 6.21
N ASN A 213 -11.52 4.51 5.37
CA ASN A 213 -10.75 5.56 4.70
C ASN A 213 -9.61 5.01 3.83
N THR A 214 -9.69 3.74 3.41
CA THR A 214 -8.67 3.10 2.56
C THR A 214 -8.79 3.60 1.12
N PRO A 215 -7.74 4.17 0.50
CA PRO A 215 -7.80 4.67 -0.87
C PRO A 215 -8.13 3.60 -1.91
N VAL A 216 -8.93 3.93 -2.92
CA VAL A 216 -9.28 3.00 -4.00
C VAL A 216 -8.23 3.04 -5.11
N SER A 217 -7.14 2.28 -4.95
CA SER A 217 -6.05 2.22 -5.94
C SER A 217 -6.15 1.05 -6.93
N LYS A 218 -7.28 0.33 -6.96
CA LYS A 218 -7.46 -0.90 -7.76
C LYS A 218 -8.53 -0.79 -8.85
N SER A 219 -9.27 0.32 -8.89
CA SER A 219 -10.36 0.52 -9.84
C SER A 219 -10.54 2.01 -10.11
N LEU A 220 -9.54 2.61 -10.75
CA LEU A 220 -9.59 4.01 -11.19
C LEU A 220 -10.09 4.06 -12.63
N VAL A 221 -11.09 4.89 -12.93
CA VAL A 221 -11.46 5.18 -14.31
C VAL A 221 -10.38 6.06 -14.92
N VAL A 222 -9.77 5.61 -16.01
CA VAL A 222 -8.74 6.34 -16.72
C VAL A 222 -9.00 6.40 -18.22
N ARG A 223 -8.52 7.46 -18.87
CA ARG A 223 -8.27 7.49 -20.31
C ARG A 223 -6.78 7.51 -20.60
N LEU A 224 -6.44 7.10 -21.83
CA LEU A 224 -5.10 7.18 -22.38
C LEU A 224 -5.07 8.37 -23.34
N ASP A 225 -4.23 9.36 -23.04
CA ASP A 225 -4.04 10.52 -23.90
C ASP A 225 -2.72 10.43 -24.65
N PRO A 226 -2.60 11.09 -25.81
CA PRO A 226 -1.28 11.45 -26.33
C PRO A 226 -0.46 12.16 -25.24
N PRO A 227 0.86 11.92 -25.17
CA PRO A 227 1.71 12.60 -24.20
C PRO A 227 1.57 14.11 -24.39
N GLU A 228 1.45 14.86 -23.29
CA GLU A 228 1.64 16.30 -23.38
C GLU A 228 3.05 16.55 -23.94
N SER A 229 3.12 17.26 -25.07
CA SER A 229 4.41 17.65 -25.64
C SER A 229 5.15 18.50 -24.62
N ASP A 230 6.35 18.07 -24.22
CA ASP A 230 7.23 18.81 -23.31
C ASP A 230 7.31 20.28 -23.75
N GLN A 231 6.61 21.16 -23.02
CA GLN A 231 6.86 22.59 -23.07
C GLN A 231 7.98 22.91 -22.08
N HIS A 232 9.17 22.34 -22.30
CA HIS A 232 10.38 22.70 -21.56
C HIS A 232 11.60 22.72 -22.46
#